data_AF-W7KTB4-F1
#
_entry.id   AF-W7KTB4-F1
#
_cell.length_a   1.000
_cell.length_b   1.000
_cell.length_c   1.000
_cell.angle_alpha   90.00
_cell.angle_beta   90.00
_cell.angle_gamma   90.00
#
_symmetry.space_group_name_H-M   'P 1'
#
loop_
_entity.id
_entity.type
_entity.pdbx_description
1 polymer ?
#
loop_
_entity_poly.entity_id
_entity_poly.type
_entity_poly.pdbx_seq_one_letter_code
_entity_poly.pdbx_strand_id
1 'polypeptide(L)'
;MSNPSNPQLNTPTGSGAFSQTPTAQGGNPKPEDLIPLLFNDESVTSTFTIERLFSLKRRKFIKPYSSTKYLLQYKVLPGVYLIIYSHTHKRNDEVMEWEIMKVRIYRNEKGEVVKEVLQTAKWITPIPQSERTVPILKDIGNPYFHGHLEVDYDKVYNEEEIAQLLKGGVDPALQEEVE
;
A
#
# COMPACT_ATOMS: atom_id res chain seq x y z
N MET A 1 85.98 9.98 -23.50
CA MET A 1 84.87 10.55 -24.29
C MET A 1 83.58 10.28 -23.53
N SER A 2 82.88 11.37 -23.24
CA SER A 2 81.48 11.57 -22.85
C SER A 2 80.62 10.40 -22.36
N ASN A 3 80.15 10.52 -21.12
CA ASN A 3 78.81 10.09 -20.73
C ASN A 3 77.80 11.17 -21.22
N PRO A 4 76.56 10.80 -21.60
CA PRO A 4 75.48 11.33 -20.79
C PRO A 4 74.29 10.38 -20.57
N SER A 5 73.65 10.66 -19.45
CA SER A 5 72.44 10.11 -18.87
C SER A 5 71.15 10.31 -19.70
N ASN A 6 70.19 9.40 -19.46
CA ASN A 6 68.72 9.57 -19.41
C ASN A 6 67.94 9.82 -20.74
N PRO A 7 66.64 9.42 -20.85
CA PRO A 7 65.60 9.85 -19.92
C PRO A 7 64.60 8.79 -19.42
N GLN A 8 64.01 9.16 -18.28
CA GLN A 8 62.78 8.66 -17.68
C GLN A 8 61.64 8.51 -18.71
N LEU A 9 60.91 7.40 -18.64
CA LEU A 9 59.54 7.33 -19.13
C LEU A 9 58.60 7.61 -17.94
N ASN A 10 58.01 8.80 -17.95
CA ASN A 10 56.74 9.06 -17.28
C ASN A 10 55.62 8.45 -18.12
N THR A 11 54.77 7.64 -17.50
CA THR A 11 53.36 7.56 -17.92
C THR A 11 52.47 7.84 -16.71
N PRO A 12 51.55 8.81 -16.81
CA PRO A 12 50.51 9.07 -15.82
C PRO A 12 49.32 8.13 -16.06
N THR A 13 48.28 8.28 -15.23
CA THR A 13 46.94 7.66 -15.30
C THR A 13 46.86 6.28 -14.62
N GLY A 14 45.89 6.00 -13.75
CA GLY A 14 44.77 6.79 -13.28
C GLY A 14 44.15 6.09 -12.07
N SER A 15 43.71 6.91 -11.12
CA SER A 15 42.49 6.74 -10.34
C SER A 15 41.87 5.33 -10.33
N GLY A 16 42.45 4.43 -9.54
CA GLY A 16 41.69 3.34 -8.93
C GLY A 16 40.84 3.91 -7.80
N ALA A 17 39.88 4.78 -8.13
CA ALA A 17 38.79 5.10 -7.23
C ALA A 17 38.00 3.80 -7.07
N PHE A 18 38.33 3.04 -6.03
CA PHE A 18 37.45 2.01 -5.51
C PHE A 18 36.16 2.72 -5.17
N SER A 19 35.18 2.59 -6.07
CA SER A 19 33.79 2.93 -5.81
C SER A 19 33.37 2.13 -4.59
N GLN A 20 33.44 2.76 -3.43
CA GLN A 20 32.64 2.37 -2.29
C GLN A 20 31.19 2.49 -2.75
N THR A 21 30.58 1.36 -3.07
CA THR A 21 29.13 1.21 -3.04
C THR A 21 28.65 1.85 -1.74
N PRO A 22 27.76 2.85 -1.79
CA PRO A 22 27.22 3.42 -0.56
C PRO A 22 26.50 2.28 0.17
N THR A 23 27.08 1.84 1.28
CA THR A 23 26.34 1.13 2.32
C THR A 23 25.12 1.96 2.63
N ALA A 24 23.93 1.42 2.32
CA ALA A 24 22.67 1.95 2.81
C ALA A 24 22.71 1.89 4.34
N GLN A 25 23.22 2.96 4.95
CA GLN A 25 23.09 3.18 6.38
C GLN A 25 21.59 3.26 6.66
N GLY A 26 21.08 2.28 7.41
CA GLY A 26 19.72 2.24 7.92
C GLY A 26 19.51 3.34 8.94
N GLY A 27 19.50 4.60 8.47
CA GLY A 27 19.04 5.72 9.25
C GLY A 27 17.56 5.54 9.54
N ASN A 28 17.16 5.76 10.79
CA ASN A 28 15.75 5.94 11.09
C ASN A 28 15.20 7.03 10.15
N PRO A 29 14.10 6.76 9.44
CA PRO A 29 13.55 7.71 8.50
C PRO A 29 13.27 9.04 9.20
N LYS A 30 13.70 10.14 8.60
CA LYS A 30 13.48 11.45 9.18
C LYS A 30 12.00 11.83 9.05
N PRO A 31 11.47 12.67 9.95
CA PRO A 31 10.09 13.13 9.84
C PRO A 31 9.75 13.78 8.49
N GLU A 32 10.72 14.43 7.84
CA GLU A 32 10.57 15.01 6.50
C GLU A 32 10.36 13.97 5.37
N ASP A 33 10.79 12.71 5.58
CA ASP A 33 10.64 11.63 4.61
C ASP A 33 9.20 11.08 4.59
N LEU A 34 8.38 11.43 5.59
CA LEU A 34 7.01 10.96 5.70
C LEU A 34 6.06 11.74 4.78
N ILE A 35 5.25 10.99 4.05
CA ILE A 35 4.20 11.47 3.16
C ILE A 35 2.87 11.42 3.91
N PRO A 36 2.21 12.56 4.17
CA PRO A 36 0.89 12.59 4.76
C PRO A 36 -0.16 12.15 3.74
N LEU A 37 -1.09 11.31 4.16
CA LEU A 37 -2.22 10.85 3.35
C LEU A 37 -3.51 10.95 4.16
N LEU A 38 -4.60 11.29 3.47
CA LEU A 38 -5.95 11.36 4.01
C LEU A 38 -6.82 10.33 3.28
N PHE A 39 -7.62 9.60 4.05
CA PHE A 39 -8.53 8.57 3.55
C PHE A 39 -9.89 8.72 4.23
N ASN A 40 -10.96 8.39 3.50
CA ASN A 40 -12.32 8.44 4.03
C ASN A 40 -12.66 7.17 4.83
N ASP A 41 -13.38 7.35 5.94
CA ASP A 41 -13.90 6.26 6.76
C ASP A 41 -15.26 6.68 7.30
N GLU A 42 -16.25 6.69 6.41
CA GLU A 42 -17.57 7.24 6.68
C GLU A 42 -18.62 6.13 6.70
N SER A 43 -19.33 6.03 7.82
CA SER A 43 -20.50 5.17 7.96
C SER A 43 -21.70 6.03 8.35
N VAL A 44 -22.54 6.39 7.37
CA VAL A 44 -23.78 7.15 7.58
C VAL A 44 -25.01 6.28 7.31
N THR A 45 -26.21 6.83 7.48
CA THR A 45 -27.45 6.02 7.44
C THR A 45 -27.72 5.37 6.08
N SER A 46 -27.32 6.03 4.99
CA SER A 46 -27.60 5.58 3.62
C SER A 46 -26.39 4.99 2.91
N THR A 47 -25.19 5.38 3.30
CA THR A 47 -23.94 5.02 2.60
C THR A 47 -22.86 4.58 3.59
N PHE A 48 -21.96 3.79 3.07
CA PHE A 48 -20.79 3.29 3.75
C PHE A 48 -19.61 3.44 2.81
N THR A 49 -18.63 4.24 3.21
CA THR A 49 -17.39 4.46 2.49
C THR A 49 -16.24 4.04 3.38
N ILE A 50 -15.51 3.02 2.98
CA ILE A 50 -14.27 2.63 3.63
C ILE A 50 -13.12 2.90 2.68
N GLU A 51 -12.08 3.53 3.22
CA GLU A 51 -10.75 3.45 2.66
C GLU A 51 -9.72 2.99 3.71
N ARG A 52 -8.87 2.03 3.35
CA ARG A 52 -7.79 1.51 4.19
C ARG A 52 -6.48 1.43 3.43
N LEU A 53 -5.38 1.68 4.15
CA LEU A 53 -4.03 1.61 3.60
C LEU A 53 -3.32 0.34 4.08
N PHE A 54 -2.84 -0.46 3.12
CA PHE A 54 -2.11 -1.70 3.38
C PHE A 54 -0.68 -1.60 2.82
N SER A 55 0.31 -2.01 3.61
CA SER A 55 1.71 -2.03 3.16
C SER A 55 2.08 -3.38 2.60
N LEU A 56 2.47 -3.43 1.32
CA LEU A 56 3.00 -4.67 0.72
C LEU A 56 4.32 -5.09 1.38
N LYS A 57 5.19 -4.13 1.73
CA LYS A 57 6.46 -4.41 2.41
C LYS A 57 6.28 -5.04 3.79
N ARG A 58 5.31 -4.54 4.57
CA ARG A 58 5.04 -5.04 5.94
C ARG A 58 3.98 -6.14 5.97
N ARG A 59 3.31 -6.40 4.83
CA ARG A 59 2.20 -7.34 4.65
C ARG A 59 1.08 -7.15 5.68
N LYS A 60 0.76 -5.90 5.99
CA LYS A 60 -0.30 -5.56 6.96
C LYS A 60 -0.89 -4.19 6.73
N PHE A 61 -2.05 -3.95 7.33
CA PHE A 61 -2.65 -2.63 7.41
C PHE A 61 -1.73 -1.65 8.14
N ILE A 62 -1.63 -0.44 7.60
CA ILE A 62 -0.97 0.65 8.32
C ILE A 62 -1.98 1.18 9.34
N LYS A 63 -1.55 1.36 10.58
CA LYS A 63 -2.36 2.05 11.59
C LYS A 63 -2.36 3.55 11.29
N PRO A 64 -3.53 4.22 11.20
CA PRO A 64 -3.56 5.67 11.09
C PRO A 64 -2.95 6.31 12.34
N TYR A 65 -2.25 7.42 12.18
CA TYR A 65 -1.68 8.14 13.34
C TYR A 65 -2.72 9.02 14.03
N SER A 66 -3.79 9.36 13.31
CA SER A 66 -4.93 10.12 13.81
C SER A 66 -6.19 9.70 13.05
N SER A 67 -7.31 9.64 13.75
CA SER A 67 -8.62 9.30 13.20
C SER A 67 -9.67 10.26 13.74
N THR A 68 -10.49 10.81 12.86
CA THR A 68 -11.74 11.48 13.23
C THR A 68 -12.91 10.54 12.92
N LYS A 69 -14.15 10.98 13.16
CA LYS A 69 -15.35 10.20 12.87
C LYS A 69 -15.47 9.76 11.41
N TYR A 70 -14.87 10.50 10.46
CA TYR A 70 -15.05 10.29 9.03
C TYR A 70 -13.74 10.17 8.23
N LEU A 71 -12.60 10.41 8.88
CA LEU A 71 -11.31 10.53 8.19
C LEU A 71 -10.21 9.80 8.94
N LEU A 72 -9.36 9.12 8.18
CA LEU A 72 -8.14 8.49 8.67
C LEU A 72 -6.94 9.23 8.11
N GLN A 73 -6.02 9.59 9.00
CA GLN A 73 -4.78 10.29 8.64
C GLN A 73 -3.59 9.35 8.79
N TYR A 74 -2.79 9.26 7.74
CA TYR A 74 -1.60 8.41 7.66
C TYR A 74 -0.35 9.23 7.40
N LYS A 75 0.79 8.71 7.87
CA LYS A 75 2.12 9.17 7.49
C LYS A 75 2.92 7.96 7.09
N VAL A 76 3.36 7.90 5.84
CA VAL A 76 4.05 6.73 5.28
C VAL A 76 5.33 7.11 4.58
N LEU A 77 6.27 6.17 4.52
CA LEU A 77 7.47 6.34 3.71
C LEU A 77 7.14 6.15 2.23
N PRO A 78 7.96 6.71 1.31
CA PRO A 78 7.87 6.36 -0.10
C PRO A 78 7.95 4.84 -0.30
N GLY A 79 7.11 4.30 -1.16
CA GLY A 79 7.02 2.85 -1.34
C GLY A 79 5.76 2.39 -2.07
N VAL A 80 5.54 1.08 -2.06
CA VAL A 80 4.38 0.45 -2.71
C VAL A 80 3.39 -0.02 -1.65
N TYR A 81 2.13 0.36 -1.84
CA TYR A 81 1.02 0.12 -0.93
C TYR A 81 -0.19 -0.39 -1.72
N LEU A 82 -1.16 -0.95 -1.01
CA LEU A 82 -2.51 -1.12 -1.52
C LEU A 82 -3.42 -0.09 -0.86
N ILE A 83 -4.24 0.57 -1.67
CA ILE A 83 -5.41 1.30 -1.22
C ILE A 83 -6.59 0.37 -1.43
N ILE A 84 -7.29 0.05 -0.35
CA ILE A 84 -8.51 -0.77 -0.38
C ILE A 84 -9.68 0.16 -0.15
N TYR A 85 -10.56 0.23 -1.13
CA TYR A 85 -11.70 1.14 -1.17
C TYR A 85 -12.99 0.34 -1.33
N SER A 86 -14.04 0.77 -0.64
CA SER A 86 -15.42 0.36 -0.94
C SER A 86 -16.37 1.52 -0.70
N HIS A 87 -17.40 1.58 -1.54
CA HIS A 87 -18.56 2.45 -1.36
C HIS A 87 -19.83 1.63 -1.57
N THR A 88 -20.75 1.67 -0.60
CA THR A 88 -21.96 0.84 -0.60
C THR A 88 -23.14 1.62 -0.05
N HIS A 89 -24.31 1.45 -0.67
CA HIS A 89 -25.59 1.97 -0.22
C HIS A 89 -26.31 0.97 0.70
N LYS A 90 -26.29 1.23 2.01
CA LYS A 90 -26.79 0.32 3.06
C LYS A 90 -28.22 -0.20 2.87
N ARG A 91 -29.11 0.55 2.21
CA ARG A 91 -30.53 0.18 2.11
C ARG A 91 -30.89 -0.64 0.86
N ASN A 92 -30.02 -0.67 -0.14
CA ASN A 92 -30.35 -1.20 -1.46
C ASN A 92 -29.37 -2.25 -1.95
N ASP A 93 -28.19 -2.35 -1.33
CA ASP A 93 -27.13 -3.19 -1.85
C ASP A 93 -27.11 -4.53 -1.10
N GLU A 94 -27.26 -5.61 -1.85
CA GLU A 94 -27.06 -6.99 -1.36
C GLU A 94 -25.57 -7.42 -1.47
N VAL A 95 -24.78 -6.60 -2.16
CA VAL A 95 -23.37 -6.83 -2.45
C VAL A 95 -22.55 -5.58 -2.15
N MET A 96 -21.29 -5.79 -1.80
CA MET A 96 -20.31 -4.75 -1.56
C MET A 96 -19.26 -4.81 -2.66
N GLU A 97 -19.12 -3.70 -3.36
CA GLU A 97 -18.08 -3.51 -4.37
C GLU A 97 -16.82 -2.95 -3.73
N TRP A 98 -15.70 -3.57 -4.06
CA TRP A 98 -14.38 -3.21 -3.58
C TRP A 98 -13.47 -2.88 -4.74
N GLU A 99 -12.69 -1.81 -4.60
CA GLU A 99 -11.60 -1.47 -5.50
C GLU A 99 -10.27 -1.55 -4.76
N ILE A 100 -9.35 -2.35 -5.29
CA ILE A 100 -8.02 -2.56 -4.74
C ILE A 100 -7.01 -1.93 -5.70
N MET A 101 -6.40 -0.83 -5.29
CA MET A 101 -5.39 -0.13 -6.08
C MET A 101 -4.00 -0.40 -5.50
N LYS A 102 -3.13 -1.07 -6.25
CA LYS A 102 -1.69 -1.11 -5.97
C LYS A 102 -1.08 0.19 -6.42
N VAL A 103 -0.56 0.97 -5.48
CA VAL A 103 -0.03 2.31 -5.74
C VAL A 103 1.42 2.42 -5.30
N ARG A 104 2.23 3.13 -6.10
CA ARG A 104 3.52 3.66 -5.66
C ARG A 104 3.31 5.09 -5.16
N ILE A 105 3.71 5.34 -3.92
CA ILE A 105 3.59 6.64 -3.26
C ILE A 105 4.98 7.22 -3.08
N TYR A 106 5.20 8.44 -3.57
CA TYR A 106 6.49 9.14 -3.49
C TYR A 106 6.31 10.66 -3.64
N ARG A 107 7.37 11.43 -3.41
CA ARG A 107 7.41 12.85 -3.77
C ARG A 107 8.14 13.01 -5.09
N ASN A 108 7.57 13.77 -6.04
CA ASN A 108 8.25 14.08 -7.29
C ASN A 108 9.37 15.12 -7.10
N GLU A 109 10.04 15.51 -8.18
CA GLU A 109 11.11 16.52 -8.17
C GLU A 109 10.64 17.91 -7.67
N LYS A 110 9.33 18.19 -7.72
CA LYS A 110 8.71 19.41 -7.19
C LYS A 110 8.32 19.28 -5.71
N GLY A 111 8.58 18.14 -5.08
CA GLY A 111 8.18 17.84 -3.69
C GLY A 111 6.70 17.48 -3.52
N GLU A 112 5.94 17.39 -4.61
CA GLU A 112 4.51 17.07 -4.62
C GLU A 112 4.30 15.58 -4.37
N VAL A 113 3.25 15.24 -3.62
CA VAL A 113 2.90 13.84 -3.36
C VAL A 113 2.25 13.24 -4.61
N VAL A 114 2.84 12.16 -5.11
CA VAL A 114 2.34 11.39 -6.25
C VAL A 114 1.86 10.02 -5.78
N LYS A 115 0.68 9.62 -6.26
CA LYS A 115 0.13 8.26 -6.15
C LYS A 115 0.05 7.67 -7.56
N GLU A 116 1.09 6.94 -7.97
CA GLU A 116 1.12 6.25 -9.25
C GLU A 116 0.38 4.91 -9.12
N VAL A 117 -0.73 4.73 -9.85
CA VAL A 117 -1.48 3.47 -9.86
C VAL A 117 -0.74 2.48 -10.75
N LEU A 118 -0.29 1.37 -10.17
CA LEU A 118 0.44 0.30 -10.87
C LEU A 118 -0.49 -0.83 -11.33
N GLN A 119 -1.56 -1.08 -10.59
CA GLN A 119 -2.53 -2.14 -10.86
C GLN A 119 -3.82 -1.83 -10.11
N THR A 120 -4.96 -2.18 -10.71
CA THR A 120 -6.27 -2.18 -10.04
C THR A 120 -6.88 -3.57 -10.12
N ALA A 121 -7.52 -4.00 -9.03
CA ALA A 121 -8.37 -5.19 -8.98
C ALA A 121 -9.73 -4.81 -8.38
N LYS A 122 -10.76 -5.56 -8.75
CA LYS A 122 -12.12 -5.35 -8.23
C LYS A 122 -12.61 -6.61 -7.53
N TRP A 123 -13.35 -6.43 -6.44
CA TRP A 123 -14.02 -7.50 -5.73
C TRP A 123 -15.50 -7.20 -5.56
N ILE A 124 -16.35 -8.22 -5.65
CA ILE A 124 -17.76 -8.15 -5.28
C ILE A 124 -17.98 -9.20 -4.19
N THR A 125 -18.42 -8.78 -3.01
CA THR A 125 -18.68 -9.67 -1.87
C THR A 125 -20.13 -9.55 -1.41
N PRO A 126 -20.77 -10.64 -0.92
CA PRO A 126 -22.11 -10.53 -0.35
C PRO A 126 -22.08 -9.66 0.90
N ILE A 127 -23.26 -9.18 1.30
CA ILE A 127 -23.46 -8.56 2.60
C ILE A 127 -24.53 -9.33 3.38
N PRO A 128 -24.21 -9.98 4.51
CA PRO A 128 -22.90 -10.07 5.15
C PRO A 128 -21.86 -10.84 4.32
N GLN A 129 -20.58 -10.52 4.52
CA GLN A 129 -19.47 -11.26 3.91
C GLN A 129 -19.52 -12.75 4.29
N SER A 130 -19.18 -13.61 3.35
CA SER A 130 -19.23 -15.07 3.53
C SER A 130 -17.94 -15.59 4.19
N GLU A 131 -17.95 -16.84 4.65
CA GLU A 131 -16.72 -17.52 5.09
C GLU A 131 -15.70 -17.73 3.95
N ARG A 132 -16.12 -17.58 2.69
CA ARG A 132 -15.29 -17.71 1.49
C ARG A 132 -14.75 -16.37 1.00
N THR A 133 -15.14 -15.26 1.61
CA THR A 133 -14.59 -13.94 1.33
C THR A 133 -13.09 -13.92 1.60
N VAL A 134 -12.33 -13.26 0.71
CA VAL A 134 -10.87 -13.13 0.86
C VAL A 134 -10.53 -12.57 2.25
N PRO A 135 -9.61 -13.20 3.01
CA PRO A 135 -9.37 -12.87 4.42
C PRO A 135 -9.11 -11.37 4.67
N ILE A 136 -8.33 -10.72 3.81
CA ILE A 136 -8.01 -9.30 3.94
C ILE A 136 -9.27 -8.42 3.89
N LEU A 137 -10.28 -8.76 3.06
CA LEU A 137 -11.53 -7.99 2.98
C LEU A 137 -12.46 -8.29 4.15
N LYS A 138 -12.43 -9.53 4.69
CA LYS A 138 -13.20 -9.93 5.87
C LYS A 138 -12.78 -9.11 7.11
N ASP A 139 -11.49 -8.85 7.24
CA ASP A 139 -10.92 -8.13 8.38
C ASP A 139 -11.11 -6.60 8.32
N ILE A 140 -11.57 -6.05 7.19
CA ILE A 140 -11.92 -4.63 7.07
C ILE A 140 -13.30 -4.34 7.69
N GLY A 141 -14.18 -5.35 7.70
CA GLY A 141 -15.45 -5.34 8.39
C GLY A 141 -16.68 -5.26 7.48
N ASN A 142 -17.85 -5.38 8.11
CA ASN A 142 -19.16 -5.48 7.46
C ASN A 142 -19.98 -4.18 7.69
N PRO A 143 -20.57 -3.58 6.63
CA PRO A 143 -21.34 -2.33 6.71
C PRO A 143 -22.56 -2.36 7.65
N TYR A 144 -23.10 -3.53 7.99
CA TYR A 144 -24.29 -3.67 8.84
C TYR A 144 -24.01 -3.85 10.33
N PHE A 145 -22.76 -4.04 10.75
CA PHE A 145 -22.45 -4.06 12.16
C PHE A 145 -22.38 -2.63 12.70
N HIS A 146 -23.22 -2.30 13.68
CA HIS A 146 -23.21 -1.02 14.40
C HIS A 146 -21.95 -0.80 15.27
N GLY A 147 -20.92 -1.64 15.12
CA GLY A 147 -19.64 -1.52 15.79
C GLY A 147 -18.64 -0.68 15.00
N HIS A 148 -17.61 -0.19 15.70
CA HIS A 148 -16.43 0.34 15.02
C HIS A 148 -15.79 -0.75 14.17
N LEU A 149 -15.32 -0.40 12.97
CA LEU A 149 -14.56 -1.32 12.12
C LEU A 149 -13.20 -1.57 12.79
N GLU A 150 -13.07 -2.69 13.49
CA GLU A 150 -11.84 -3.07 14.16
C GLU A 150 -10.93 -3.84 13.21
N VAL A 151 -10.10 -3.09 12.48
CA VAL A 151 -8.99 -3.69 11.72
C VAL A 151 -7.87 -4.05 12.70
N ASP A 152 -7.46 -5.31 12.72
CA ASP A 152 -6.24 -5.72 13.41
C ASP A 152 -5.01 -5.25 12.61
N TYR A 153 -4.39 -4.18 13.11
CA TYR A 153 -3.19 -3.58 12.51
C TYR A 153 -1.89 -4.35 12.81
N ASP A 154 -1.95 -5.36 13.67
CA ASP A 154 -0.81 -6.21 14.02
C ASP A 154 -0.79 -7.54 13.28
N LYS A 155 -1.94 -7.99 12.76
CA LYS A 155 -2.04 -9.13 11.84
C LYS A 155 -1.17 -8.94 10.60
N VAL A 156 -0.36 -9.96 10.30
CA VAL A 156 0.49 -10.05 9.10
C VAL A 156 -0.10 -11.09 8.16
N TYR A 157 -0.36 -10.70 6.93
CA TYR A 157 -0.92 -11.56 5.89
C TYR A 157 0.19 -12.23 5.11
N ASN A 158 -0.08 -13.43 4.60
CA ASN A 158 0.85 -14.15 3.76
C ASN A 158 0.78 -13.67 2.29
N GLU A 159 1.70 -14.15 1.45
CA GLU A 159 1.78 -13.71 0.05
C GLU A 159 0.62 -14.22 -0.81
N GLU A 160 0.06 -15.38 -0.47
CA GLU A 160 -1.06 -16.01 -1.19
C GLU A 160 -2.34 -15.19 -0.99
N GLU A 161 -2.62 -14.75 0.23
CA GLU A 161 -3.76 -13.87 0.56
C GLU A 161 -3.67 -12.54 -0.20
N ILE A 162 -2.48 -11.96 -0.27
CA ILE A 162 -2.23 -10.71 -1.01
C ILE A 162 -2.39 -10.93 -2.51
N ALA A 163 -1.89 -12.05 -3.04
CA ALA A 163 -2.02 -12.40 -4.45
C ALA A 163 -3.49 -12.63 -4.84
N GLN A 164 -4.27 -13.31 -3.98
CA GLN A 164 -5.70 -13.51 -4.18
C GLN A 164 -6.44 -12.17 -4.20
N LEU A 165 -6.14 -11.27 -3.27
CA LEU A 165 -6.73 -9.93 -3.25
C LEU A 165 -6.45 -9.18 -4.57
N LEU A 166 -5.21 -9.21 -5.07
CA LEU A 166 -4.80 -8.54 -6.31
C LEU A 166 -5.29 -9.20 -7.60
N LYS A 167 -5.80 -10.44 -7.54
CA LYS A 167 -6.43 -11.10 -8.68
C LYS A 167 -7.81 -10.50 -9.01
N GLY A 168 -8.50 -9.98 -7.99
CA GLY A 168 -9.90 -9.61 -8.11
C GLY A 168 -10.82 -10.83 -8.24
N GLY A 169 -12.12 -10.61 -8.10
CA GLY A 169 -13.09 -11.69 -8.24
C GLY A 169 -14.49 -11.35 -7.74
N VAL A 170 -15.38 -12.31 -7.93
CA VAL A 170 -16.68 -12.34 -7.24
C VAL A 170 -16.56 -13.40 -6.15
N ASP A 171 -17.07 -13.10 -4.97
CA ASP A 171 -17.12 -14.07 -3.87
C ASP A 171 -17.82 -15.35 -4.33
N PRO A 172 -17.26 -16.54 -4.08
CA PRO A 172 -17.85 -17.79 -4.52
C PRO A 172 -19.29 -18.01 -4.03
N ALA A 173 -19.67 -17.42 -2.89
CA ALA A 173 -21.05 -17.51 -2.38
C ALA A 173 -22.08 -16.85 -3.31
N LEU A 174 -21.68 -15.86 -4.10
CA LEU A 174 -22.55 -15.20 -5.09
C LEU A 174 -22.57 -15.93 -6.45
N GLN A 175 -21.64 -16.85 -6.68
CA GLN A 175 -21.57 -17.60 -7.95
C GLN A 175 -22.50 -18.81 -7.96
N GLU A 176 -22.78 -19.41 -6.80
CA GLU A 176 -23.61 -20.60 -6.66
C GLU A 176 -25.12 -20.32 -6.76
N GLU A 177 -25.58 -19.06 -6.65
CA GLU A 177 -27.00 -18.71 -6.79
C GLU A 177 -27.46 -18.54 -8.25
N VAL A 178 -26.56 -18.72 -9.22
CA VAL A 178 -26.81 -18.50 -10.66
C VAL A 178 -26.84 -19.81 -11.47
N GLU A 179 -26.60 -20.96 -10.84
CA GLU A 179 -26.76 -22.31 -11.43
C GLU A 179 -28.05 -23.00 -10.98
#